data_AF-A0A960HH40-F1
#
_entry.id   AF-A0A960HH40-F1
#
_cell.length_a   1.000
_cell.length_b   1.000
_cell.length_c   1.000
_cell.angle_alpha   90.00
_cell.angle_beta   90.00
_cell.angle_gamma   90.00
#
_symmetry.space_group_name_H-M   'P 1'
#
loop_
_entity.id
_entity.type
_entity.pdbx_description
1 polymer ?
#
loop_
_entity_poly.entity_id
_entity_poly.type
_entity_poly.pdbx_seq_one_letter_code
_entity_poly.pdbx_strand_id
1 'polypeptide(L)' 'MSPLRRTHATCPYCESTDVARLYLGSVHLDSCECSACGARWDEDPATGAFRGRASRASVVVPREGTG' A
#
# COMPACT_ATOMS: atom_id res chain seq x y z
N MET A 1 21.18 -12.61 9.13
CA MET A 1 21.50 -11.17 9.07
C MET A 1 20.29 -10.45 8.52
N SER A 2 19.65 -9.56 9.27
CA SER A 2 18.48 -8.81 8.78
C SER A 2 18.57 -7.33 9.13
N PRO A 3 19.14 -6.49 8.24
CA PRO A 3 19.09 -5.05 8.38
C PRO A 3 18.63 -4.38 7.08
N LEU A 4 17.32 -4.34 6.81
CA LEU A 4 16.76 -3.31 5.94
C LEU A 4 15.96 -2.36 6.81
N ARG A 5 16.71 -1.41 7.38
CA ARG A 5 16.16 -0.21 8.01
C ARG A 5 15.23 0.47 7.01
N ARG A 6 13.96 0.57 7.39
CA ARG A 6 12.97 1.57 6.97
C ARG A 6 13.57 2.70 6.13
N THR A 7 13.55 2.56 4.81
CA THR A 7 13.39 3.72 3.95
C THR A 7 12.08 4.38 4.38
N HIS A 8 12.14 5.64 4.79
CA HIS A 8 10.92 6.40 5.08
C HIS A 8 10.08 6.38 3.80
N ALA A 9 8.88 5.81 3.89
CA ALA A 9 7.98 5.73 2.75
C ALA A 9 7.46 7.13 2.44
N THR A 10 8.12 7.83 1.54
CA THR A 10 7.64 9.12 1.03
C THR A 10 6.39 8.87 0.21
N CYS A 11 5.31 9.62 0.49
CA CYS A 11 4.07 9.49 -0.27
C CYS A 11 4.32 9.84 -1.74
N PRO A 12 4.10 8.92 -2.70
CA PRO A 12 4.46 9.14 -4.11
C PRO A 12 3.51 10.10 -4.86
N TYR A 13 2.72 10.89 -4.13
CA TYR A 13 1.68 11.79 -4.64
C TYR A 13 1.78 13.23 -4.08
N CYS A 14 2.39 13.41 -2.90
CA CYS A 14 2.56 14.73 -2.28
C CYS A 14 3.91 14.91 -1.56
N GLU A 15 4.82 13.94 -1.68
CA GLU A 15 6.19 13.96 -1.13
C GLU A 15 6.29 14.08 0.40
N SER A 16 5.17 14.02 1.13
CA SER A 16 5.16 13.93 2.59
C SER A 16 5.74 12.61 3.10
N THR A 17 6.49 12.66 4.20
CA THR A 17 7.01 11.49 4.92
C THR A 17 6.07 11.02 6.05
N ASP A 18 4.95 11.71 6.28
CA ASP A 18 3.91 11.32 7.22
C ASP A 18 3.00 10.26 6.57
N VAL A 19 3.43 9.00 6.73
CA VAL A 19 2.81 7.82 6.12
C VAL A 19 2.68 6.71 7.16
N ALA A 20 1.44 6.38 7.50
CA ALA A 20 1.09 5.18 8.26
C ALA A 20 1.21 3.93 7.36
N ARG A 21 1.56 2.78 7.94
CA ARG A 21 1.72 1.53 7.21
C ARG A 21 1.26 0.34 8.05
N LEU A 22 0.48 -0.55 7.44
CA LEU A 22 -0.06 -1.77 8.05
C LEU A 22 0.27 -2.99 7.16
N TYR A 23 0.97 -3.97 7.71
CA TYR A 23 1.28 -5.21 6.99
C TYR A 23 0.08 -6.18 6.97
N LEU A 24 -0.38 -6.52 5.77
CA LEU A 24 -1.49 -7.44 5.51
C LEU A 24 -0.95 -8.86 5.24
N GLY A 25 -0.70 -9.60 6.30
CA GLY A 25 -0.03 -10.91 6.25
C GLY A 25 -0.73 -12.01 5.44
N SER A 26 -2.03 -11.88 5.15
CA SER A 26 -2.79 -12.82 4.31
C SER A 26 -2.54 -12.66 2.81
N VAL A 27 -2.05 -11.50 2.37
CA VAL A 27 -1.78 -11.17 0.96
C VAL A 27 -0.34 -10.71 0.72
N HIS A 28 0.48 -10.64 1.77
CA HIS A 28 1.88 -10.21 1.76
C HIS A 28 2.09 -8.81 1.16
N LEU A 29 1.30 -7.83 1.61
CA LEU A 29 1.37 -6.42 1.19
C LEU A 29 1.50 -5.49 2.39
N ASP A 30 2.19 -4.35 2.20
CA ASP A 30 2.15 -3.20 3.11
C ASP A 30 1.08 -2.21 2.61
N SER A 31 -0.01 -2.05 3.37
CA SER A 31 -1.05 -1.05 3.12
C SER A 31 -0.64 0.28 3.77
N CYS A 32 -0.30 1.27 2.95
CA CYS A 32 0.16 2.60 3.33
C CYS A 32 -0.98 3.64 3.28
N GLU A 33 -0.98 4.63 4.17
CA GLU A 33 -1.87 5.79 4.16
C GLU A 33 -1.09 7.07 4.49
N CYS A 34 -1.16 8.09 3.63
CA CYS A 34 -0.52 9.38 3.92
C CYS A 34 -1.46 10.33 4.66
N SER A 35 -1.08 10.72 5.88
CA SER A 35 -1.83 11.63 6.75
C SER A 35 -1.98 13.03 6.15
N ALA A 36 -1.03 13.46 5.31
CA ALA A 36 -0.99 14.81 4.75
C ALA A 36 -1.91 15.02 3.54
N CYS A 37 -2.14 13.99 2.72
CA CYS A 37 -3.00 14.08 1.50
C CYS A 37 -4.16 13.07 1.47
N GLY A 38 -4.30 12.22 2.50
CA GLY A 38 -5.39 11.23 2.63
C GLY A 38 -5.28 10.03 1.68
N ALA A 39 -4.15 9.86 0.99
CA ALA A 39 -4.05 8.90 -0.09
C ALA A 39 -3.52 7.53 0.41
N ARG A 40 -4.28 6.44 0.19
CA ARG A 40 -3.99 5.03 0.62
C ARG A 40 -3.50 4.09 -0.49
N TRP A 41 -2.37 3.39 -0.39
CA TRP A 41 -1.81 2.55 -1.47
C TRP A 41 -1.10 1.29 -0.95
N ASP A 42 -0.91 0.30 -1.80
CA ASP A 42 -0.28 -0.98 -1.44
C ASP A 42 1.15 -1.10 -2.03
N GLU A 43 2.06 -1.57 -1.18
CA GLU A 43 3.46 -1.83 -1.53
C GLU A 43 3.83 -3.30 -1.26
N ASP A 44 4.78 -3.79 -2.04
CA ASP A 44 5.48 -5.03 -1.75
C ASP A 44 6.41 -4.82 -0.53
N PRO A 45 6.25 -5.57 0.57
CA PRO A 45 6.94 -5.29 1.84
C PRO A 45 8.44 -5.64 1.79
N ALA A 46 8.88 -6.43 0.82
CA ALA A 46 10.28 -6.83 0.66
C ALA A 46 11.06 -5.88 -0.26
N THR A 47 10.39 -5.30 -1.26
CA THR A 47 11.02 -4.48 -2.31
C THR A 47 10.61 -3.01 -2.31
N GLY A 48 9.52 -2.65 -1.62
CA GLY A 48 8.88 -1.32 -1.72
C GLY A 48 8.21 -1.07 -3.07
N ALA A 49 8.08 -2.08 -3.94
CA ALA A 49 7.47 -1.93 -5.25
C ALA A 49 5.99 -1.56 -5.11
N PHE A 50 5.57 -0.49 -5.77
CA PHE A 50 4.16 -0.06 -5.80
C PHE A 50 3.30 -1.15 -6.47
N ARG A 51 2.40 -1.77 -5.70
CA ARG A 51 1.53 -2.87 -6.18
C ARG A 51 0.17 -2.37 -6.64
N GLY A 52 -0.24 -1.18 -6.21
CA GLY A 52 -1.40 -0.50 -6.76
C GLY A 52 -2.08 0.42 -5.78
N ARG A 53 -3.17 1.00 -6.28
CA ARG A 53 -4.11 1.77 -5.49
C ARG A 53 -5.51 1.32 -5.87
N ALA A 54 -6.24 0.66 -4.96
CA ALA A 54 -7.69 0.60 -5.07
C ALA A 54 -8.22 2.03 -4.86
N SER A 55 -8.24 2.81 -5.95
CA SER A 55 -8.79 4.15 -5.98
C SER A 55 -10.30 4.12 -5.75
N ARG A 56 -10.93 5.27 -5.51
CA ARG A 56 -12.41 5.36 -5.50
C ARG A 56 -13.05 4.95 -6.84
N ALA A 57 -12.27 4.91 -7.93
CA ALA A 57 -12.68 4.40 -9.23
C ALA A 57 -12.39 2.89 -9.44
N SER A 58 -11.72 2.24 -8.48
CA SER A 58 -11.45 0.80 -8.51
C SER A 58 -12.68 0.05 -8.01
N VAL A 59 -13.61 -0.22 -8.92
CA VAL A 59 -14.79 -1.04 -8.63
C VAL A 59 -14.34 -2.47 -8.36
N VAL A 60 -14.43 -2.89 -7.09
CA VAL A 60 -14.33 -4.30 -6.72
C VAL A 60 -15.60 -4.98 -7.20
N VAL A 61 -15.54 -5.62 -8.37
CA VAL A 61 -16.65 -6.43 -8.88
C VAL A 61 -16.73 -7.77 -8.14
N PRO A 62 -17.92 -8.28 -7.82
CA PRO A 62 -18.07 -9.66 -7.39
C PRO A 62 -17.47 -10.61 -8.43
N ARG A 63 -16.78 -11.66 -7.99
CA ARG A 63 -16.52 -12.80 -8.88
C ARG A 63 -17.86 -13.47 -9.16
N GLU A 64 -18.19 -13.65 -10.43
CA GLU A 64 -19.25 -14.58 -10.81
C GLU A 64 -18.83 -15.98 -10.37
N GLY A 65 -19.50 -16.49 -9.34
CA GLY A 65 -19.40 -17.88 -8.97
C GLY A 65 -20.21 -18.70 -9.97
N THR A 66 -19.54 -19.59 -10.71
CA THR A 66 -20.22 -20.72 -11.33
C THR A 66 -20.88 -21.55 -10.24
N GLY A 67 -22.21 -21.66 -10.29
CA GLY A 67 -22.98 -22.68 -9.57
C GLY A 67 -22.84 -24.07 -10.18
#